data_AF-A0A7Z9YUU7-F1
#
_entry.id   AF-A0A7Z9YUU7-F1
#
_cell.length_a   1.000
_cell.length_b   1.000
_cell.length_c   1.000
_cell.angle_alpha   90.00
_cell.angle_beta   90.00
_cell.angle_gamma   90.00
#
_symmetry.space_group_name_H-M   'P 1'
#
loop_
_entity.id
_entity.type
_entity.pdbx_description
1 polymer ?
#
loop_
_entity_poly.entity_id
_entity_poly.type
_entity_poly.pdbx_seq_one_letter_code
_entity_poly.pdbx_strand_id
1 'polypeptide(L)' 'MLKLNPDAKVIVSSGYSNNPVIANYREYGFIASLAKPFDLEQLNDTLVFVLQ' A
#
# COMPACT_ATOMS: atom_id res chain seq x y z
N MET A 1 6.68 -11.74 -2.64
CA MET A 1 7.61 -10.74 -2.08
C MET A 1 8.06 -11.09 -0.67
N LEU A 2 7.17 -11.30 0.30
CA LEU A 2 7.58 -11.59 1.69
C LEU A 2 8.39 -12.89 1.86
N LYS A 3 8.22 -13.87 0.95
CA LYS A 3 9.09 -15.07 0.88
C LYS A 3 10.52 -14.77 0.38
N LEU A 4 10.73 -13.65 -0.32
CA LEU A 4 12.04 -13.21 -0.82
C LEU A 4 12.71 -12.24 0.17
N ASN A 5 11.94 -11.32 0.75
CA ASN A 5 12.40 -10.41 1.79
C ASN A 5 11.27 -10.24 2.82
N PRO A 6 11.37 -10.89 3.99
CA PRO A 6 10.37 -10.80 5.06
C PRO A 6 10.19 -9.39 5.61
N ASP A 7 11.24 -8.57 5.56
CA ASP A 7 11.26 -7.21 6.13
C ASP A 7 10.85 -6.13 5.11
N ALA A 8 10.48 -6.54 3.89
CA ALA A 8 10.06 -5.61 2.85
C ALA A 8 8.78 -4.88 3.25
N LYS A 9 8.85 -3.55 3.32
CA LYS A 9 7.68 -2.68 3.48
C LYS A 9 6.99 -2.48 2.12
N VAL A 10 5.81 -3.08 1.94
CA VAL A 10 5.10 -3.08 0.63
C VAL A 10 3.80 -2.29 0.71
N ILE A 11 3.62 -1.36 -0.24
CA ILE A 11 2.41 -0.56 -0.43
C ILE A 11 1.73 -1.01 -1.72
N VAL A 12 0.43 -1.30 -1.69
CA VAL A 12 -0.34 -1.61 -2.89
C VAL A 12 -0.97 -0.33 -3.45
N SER A 13 -0.93 -0.14 -4.78
CA SER A 13 -1.59 1.00 -5.41
C SER A 13 -2.39 0.58 -6.64
N SER A 14 -3.68 0.91 -6.64
CA SER A 14 -4.61 0.54 -7.72
C SER A 14 -5.59 1.67 -8.05
N GLY A 15 -5.98 1.78 -9.32
CA GLY A 15 -6.93 2.79 -9.81
C GLY A 15 -8.39 2.36 -9.81
N TYR A 16 -8.69 1.18 -9.26
CA TYR A 16 -10.05 0.71 -9.06
C TYR A 16 -10.27 0.57 -7.56
N SER A 17 -10.86 1.60 -6.95
CA SER A 17 -11.25 1.63 -5.53
C SER A 17 -12.18 0.47 -5.13
N ASN A 18 -12.82 -0.18 -6.10
CA ASN A 18 -13.71 -1.32 -5.90
C ASN A 18 -12.99 -2.68 -5.92
N ASN A 19 -11.66 -2.73 -6.09
CA ASN A 19 -10.96 -4.00 -6.03
C ASN A 19 -10.87 -4.47 -4.56
N PRO A 20 -11.43 -5.64 -4.19
CA PRO A 20 -11.42 -6.14 -2.80
C PRO A 20 -10.01 -6.28 -2.22
N VAL A 21 -8.98 -6.32 -3.07
CA VAL A 21 -7.57 -6.29 -2.66
C VAL A 21 -7.20 -5.00 -1.93
N ILE A 22 -7.77 -3.84 -2.30
CA ILE A 22 -7.54 -2.58 -1.57
C ILE A 22 -8.30 -2.55 -0.26
N ALA A 23 -9.52 -3.11 -0.21
CA ALA A 23 -10.30 -3.16 1.02
C ALA A 23 -9.63 -4.04 2.10
N ASN A 24 -9.01 -5.16 1.68
CA ASN A 24 -8.38 -6.14 2.57
C ASN A 24 -6.86 -6.21 2.39
N TYR A 25 -6.19 -5.11 2.06
CA TYR A 25 -4.76 -5.08 1.73
C TYR A 25 -3.86 -5.75 2.78
N ARG A 26 -4.27 -5.72 4.05
CA ARG A 26 -3.58 -6.37 5.18
C ARG A 26 -3.56 -7.89 5.07
N GLU A 27 -4.62 -8.51 4.57
CA GLU A 27 -4.70 -9.97 4.38
C GLU A 27 -3.72 -10.48 3.33
N TYR A 28 -3.31 -9.62 2.40
CA TYR A 28 -2.32 -9.91 1.37
C TYR A 28 -0.87 -9.60 1.79
N GLY A 29 -0.66 -9.12 3.02
CA GLY A 29 0.66 -8.77 3.55
C GLY A 29 1.16 -7.39 3.11
N PHE A 30 0.27 -6.50 2.64
CA PHE A 30 0.62 -5.10 2.40
C PHE A 30 0.49 -4.28 3.68
N ILE A 31 1.39 -3.31 3.87
CA ILE A 31 1.42 -2.44 5.06
C ILE A 31 0.47 -1.25 4.90
N ALA A 32 0.30 -0.76 3.68
CA ALA A 32 -0.63 0.30 3.33
C ALA A 32 -1.17 0.13 1.91
N SER A 33 -2.22 0.89 1.60
CA SER A 33 -2.78 0.99 0.25
C SER A 33 -2.91 2.45 -0.17
N LEU A 34 -2.61 2.74 -1.43
CA LEU A 34 -2.71 4.09 -2.01
C LEU A 34 -3.56 4.03 -3.29
N ALA A 35 -4.81 4.48 -3.20
CA ALA A 35 -5.75 4.47 -4.32
C ALA A 35 -5.36 5.52 -5.37
N LYS A 36 -5.38 5.15 -6.65
CA LYS A 36 -5.18 6.10 -7.76
C LYS A 36 -6.53 6.68 -8.21
N PRO A 37 -6.56 7.94 -8.68
CA PRO A 37 -5.43 8.89 -8.69
C PRO A 37 -5.14 9.40 -7.27
N PHE A 38 -3.86 9.66 -7.01
CA PHE A 38 -3.39 10.30 -5.77
C PHE A 38 -2.47 11.46 -6.11
N ASP A 39 -2.36 12.43 -5.19
CA ASP A 39 -1.41 13.52 -5.28
C ASP A 39 -0.11 13.24 -4.48
N LEU A 40 0.82 14.19 -4.53
CA LEU A 40 2.12 14.05 -3.85
C LEU A 40 2.00 14.09 -2.32
N GLU A 41 0.99 14.77 -1.78
CA GLU A 41 0.74 14.85 -0.34
C GLU A 41 0.30 13.47 0.18
N GLN A 42 -0.67 12.84 -0.49
CA GLN A 42 -1.14 11.50 -0.20
C GLN A 42 -0.02 10.44 -0.32
N LEU A 43 0.86 10.58 -1.31
CA LEU A 43 2.03 9.73 -1.43
C LEU A 43 3.00 9.94 -0.25
N ASN A 44 3.32 11.20 0.07
CA ASN A 44 4.22 11.53 1.18
C ASN A 44 3.69 11.00 2.51
N ASP A 45 2.42 11.21 2.81
CA ASP A 45 1.79 10.73 4.05
C ASP A 45 1.85 9.21 4.15
N THR A 46 1.62 8.50 3.04
CA THR A 46 1.74 7.04 3.00
C THR A 46 3.18 6.59 3.23
N LEU A 47 4.17 7.28 2.65
CA LEU A 47 5.57 6.95 2.85
C LEU A 47 6.02 7.23 4.29
N VAL A 48 5.62 8.36 4.87
CA VAL A 48 5.90 8.70 6.26
C VAL A 48 5.28 7.66 7.20
N PHE A 49 4.00 7.31 6.98
CA PHE A 49 3.31 6.27 7.75
C PHE A 49 4.05 4.92 7.71
N VAL A 50 4.59 4.54 6.55
CA VAL A 50 5.26 3.24 6.38
C VAL A 50 6.71 3.26 6.86
N LEU A 51 7.44 4.36 6.69
CA LEU A 51 8.90 4.41 6.94
C LEU A 51 9.28 4.76 8.37
N GLN A 52 8.39 5.37 9.14
CA GLN A 52 8.54 5.51 10.59
C GLN A 52 8.46 4.15 11.30
#